data_AF-A0A835I622-F1
#
_entry.id   AF-A0A835I622-F1
#
_cell.length_a   1.000
_cell.length_b   1.000
_cell.length_c   1.000
_cell.angle_alpha   90.00
_cell.angle_beta   90.00
_cell.angle_gamma   90.00
#
_symmetry.space_group_name_H-M   'P 1'
#
loop_
_entity.id
_entity.type
_entity.pdbx_description
1 polymer ?
#
loop_
_entity_poly.entity_id
_entity_poly.type
_entity_poly.pdbx_seq_one_letter_code
_entity_poly.pdbx_strand_id
1 'polypeptide(L)' 'MRFTLSVVLVGWLCLNVVVVVDGDIGTAMSHEPPYTPTKCRGNSPDQFPEGGMFVAVSNGLWDNGAACGRRTCCAA' A
#
# COMPACT_ATOMS: atom_id res chain seq x y z
N MET A 1 35.21 8.22 -29.73
CA MET A 1 35.66 7.77 -28.39
C MET A 1 35.08 8.58 -27.23
N ARG A 2 35.09 9.92 -27.24
CA ARG A 2 34.53 10.73 -26.13
C ARG A 2 32.99 10.66 -26.06
N PHE A 3 32.32 10.83 -27.21
CA PHE A 3 30.86 10.71 -27.32
C PHE A 3 30.31 9.33 -26.96
N THR A 4 31.00 8.27 -27.39
CA THR A 4 30.61 6.89 -27.07
C THR A 4 30.66 6.62 -25.57
N LEU A 5 31.64 7.20 -24.86
CA LEU A 5 31.81 7.03 -23.42
C LEU A 5 30.72 7.80 -22.65
N SER A 6 30.35 8.99 -23.13
CA SER A 6 29.23 9.78 -22.60
C SER A 6 27.89 9.06 -22.77
N VAL A 7 27.62 8.49 -23.95
CA VAL A 7 26.37 7.75 -24.21
C VAL A 7 26.27 6.50 -23.33
N VAL A 8 27.37 5.78 -23.12
CA VAL A 8 27.42 4.62 -22.22
C VAL A 8 27.18 5.03 -20.77
N LEU A 9 27.83 6.10 -20.29
CA LEU A 9 27.63 6.60 -18.92
C LEU A 9 26.20 7.08 -18.66
N VAL A 10 25.61 7.82 -19.61
CA VAL A 10 24.22 8.28 -19.50
C VAL A 10 23.25 7.11 -19.57
N GLY A 11 23.46 6.15 -20.47
CA GLY A 11 22.64 4.94 -20.55
C GLY A 11 22.68 4.12 -19.26
N TRP A 12 23.88 3.97 -18.66
CA TRP A 12 24.04 3.29 -17.36
C TRP A 12 23.32 4.05 -16.24
N LEU A 13 23.46 5.38 -16.20
CA LEU A 13 22.77 6.21 -15.21
C LEU A 13 21.24 6.11 -15.34
N CYS A 14 20.71 6.11 -16.57
CA CYS A 14 19.27 5.97 -16.84
C CYS A 14 18.73 4.58 -16.48
N LEU A 15 19.50 3.51 -16.69
CA LEU A 15 19.11 2.14 -16.30
C LEU A 15 18.99 1.97 -14.78
N ASN A 16 19.77 2.72 -14.00
CA ASN A 16 19.71 2.69 -12.53
C ASN A 16 18.53 3.51 -11.94
N VAL A 17 17.76 4.21 -12.76
CA VAL A 17 16.61 5.05 -12.34
C VAL A 17 15.26 4.34 -12.53
N VAL A 18 15.26 3.05 -12.89
CA VAL A 18 14.02 2.26 -12.91
C VAL A 18 13.65 1.90 -11.47
N VAL A 19 12.74 2.67 -10.87
CA VAL A 19 12.11 2.32 -9.61
C VAL A 19 11.12 1.19 -9.87
N VAL A 20 11.50 -0.04 -9.52
CA VAL A 20 10.58 -1.18 -9.53
C VAL A 20 9.73 -1.09 -8.27
N VAL A 21 8.42 -0.95 -8.44
CA VAL A 21 7.45 -1.07 -7.35
C VAL A 21 6.95 -2.51 -7.36
N ASP A 22 7.15 -3.21 -6.24
CA ASP A 22 6.61 -4.54 -6.02
C ASP A 22 5.36 -4.42 -5.13
N GLY A 23 4.29 -5.11 -5.50
CA GLY A 23 3.02 -5.05 -4.80
C GLY A 23 2.19 -6.30 -5.06
N ASP A 24 1.58 -6.82 -4.00
CA ASP A 24 0.70 -7.97 -4.11
C ASP A 24 -0.59 -7.61 -4.85
N ILE A 25 -0.99 -8.48 -5.78
CA ILE A 25 -2.28 -8.37 -6.46
C ILE A 25 -3.36 -8.87 -5.50
N GLY A 26 -4.34 -8.02 -5.23
CA GLY A 26 -5.48 -8.33 -4.37
C GLY A 26 -6.80 -7.81 -4.91
N THR A 27 -7.90 -8.35 -4.40
CA THR A 27 -9.26 -7.90 -4.74
C THR A 27 -9.78 -6.99 -3.63
N ALA A 28 -10.35 -5.84 -4.01
CA ALA A 28 -11.03 -4.93 -3.10
C ALA A 28 -12.56 -4.98 -3.32
N MET A 29 -13.32 -4.84 -2.24
CA MET A 29 -14.78 -4.75 -2.26
C MET A 29 -15.25 -3.75 -1.21
N SER A 30 -16.29 -2.98 -1.52
CA SER A 30 -16.99 -2.14 -0.55
C SER A 30 -18.01 -2.96 0.24
N HIS A 31 -18.18 -2.63 1.52
CA HIS A 31 -19.20 -3.22 2.37
C HIS A 31 -20.00 -2.12 3.06
N GLU A 32 -21.26 -2.43 3.33
CA GLU A 32 -22.19 -1.55 4.02
C GLU A 32 -22.01 -1.66 5.54
N PRO A 33 -22.49 -0.68 6.33
CA PRO A 33 -22.49 -0.75 7.79
C PRO A 33 -23.19 -2.02 8.32
N PRO A 34 -22.83 -2.52 9.53
CA PRO A 34 -22.02 -1.86 10.55
C PRO A 34 -20.50 -2.09 10.40
N TYR A 35 -19.71 -1.01 10.55
CA TYR A 35 -18.24 -1.05 10.48
C TYR A 35 -17.56 -1.48 11.78
N THR A 36 -18.32 -1.64 12.86
CA THR A 36 -17.88 -2.10 14.18
C THR A 36 -18.67 -3.34 14.59
N PRO A 37 -18.08 -4.26 15.38
CA PRO A 37 -16.74 -4.21 15.97
C PRO A 37 -15.61 -4.58 14.98
N THR A 38 -14.45 -3.97 15.13
CA THR A 38 -13.23 -4.35 14.41
C THR A 38 -12.35 -5.28 15.26
N LYS A 39 -11.48 -6.04 14.59
CA LYS A 39 -10.46 -6.85 15.29
C LYS A 39 -9.36 -6.01 15.96
N CYS A 40 -9.19 -4.75 15.56
CA CYS A 40 -8.14 -3.88 16.07
C CYS A 40 -8.52 -3.16 17.37
N ARG A 41 -9.68 -2.51 17.41
CA ARG A 41 -10.14 -1.68 18.55
C ARG A 41 -11.60 -1.96 18.97
N GLY A 42 -12.18 -3.07 18.51
CA GLY A 42 -13.55 -3.42 18.88
C GLY A 42 -14.55 -2.35 18.44
N ASN A 43 -15.31 -1.84 19.40
CA ASN A 43 -16.39 -0.87 19.17
C ASN A 43 -15.98 0.60 19.31
N SER A 44 -14.69 0.93 19.50
CA SER A 44 -14.27 2.34 19.61
C SER A 44 -14.42 3.04 18.24
N PRO A 45 -15.22 4.11 18.13
CA PRO A 45 -15.36 4.87 16.89
C PRO A 45 -14.11 5.71 16.58
N ASP A 46 -13.25 5.97 17.58
CA ASP A 46 -12.02 6.77 17.46
C ASP A 46 -10.94 6.10 16.58
N GLN A 47 -11.19 4.88 16.11
CA GLN A 47 -10.33 4.20 15.16
C GLN A 47 -10.53 4.67 13.72
N PHE A 48 -11.65 5.32 13.41
CA PHE A 48 -11.94 5.81 12.08
C PHE A 48 -11.43 7.24 11.90
N PRO A 49 -10.66 7.53 10.84
CA PRO A 49 -10.22 8.89 10.56
C PRO A 49 -11.41 9.76 10.15
N GLU A 50 -11.30 11.08 10.38
CA GLU A 50 -12.38 12.06 10.09
C GLU A 50 -12.86 12.04 8.63
N GLY A 51 -12.00 11.61 7.69
CA GLY A 51 -12.34 11.49 6.27
C GLY A 51 -13.05 10.18 5.87
N GLY A 52 -13.33 9.27 6.81
CA GLY A 52 -14.01 7.99 6.53
C GLY A 52 -13.21 7.02 5.64
N MET A 53 -11.94 7.32 5.35
CA MET A 53 -11.06 6.47 4.55
C MET A 53 -10.42 5.40 5.44
N PHE A 54 -11.04 4.23 5.49
CA PHE A 54 -10.51 3.04 6.16
C PHE A 54 -10.78 1.81 5.29
N VAL A 55 -10.05 0.73 5.56
CA VAL A 55 -10.27 -0.56 4.88
C VAL A 55 -10.28 -1.69 5.89
N ALA A 56 -11.04 -2.74 5.58
CA ALA A 56 -10.91 -4.03 6.20
C ALA A 56 -10.03 -4.91 5.32
N VAL A 57 -9.12 -5.67 5.94
CA VAL A 57 -8.20 -6.57 5.22
C VAL A 57 -8.45 -8.02 5.61
N SER A 58 -8.05 -8.95 4.74
CA SER A 58 -8.14 -10.39 5.01
C SER A 58 -7.16 -10.84 6.10
N ASN A 59 -7.35 -12.03 6.66
CA ASN A 59 -6.48 -12.57 7.72
C ASN A 59 -4.99 -12.60 7.33
N GLY A 60 -4.67 -12.82 6.05
CA GLY A 60 -3.28 -12.85 5.57
C GLY A 60 -2.60 -11.48 5.67
N LEU A 61 -3.34 -10.41 5.39
CA LEU A 61 -2.84 -9.03 5.47
C LEU A 61 -2.97 -8.41 6.86
N TRP A 62 -3.95 -8.87 7.66
CA TRP A 62 -4.18 -8.39 9.03
C TRP A 62 -3.01 -8.74 9.99
N ASP A 63 -2.33 -9.85 9.72
CA ASP A 63 -1.14 -10.32 10.44
C ASP A 63 -1.32 -10.35 11.97
N ASN A 64 -2.38 -11.03 12.44
CA ASN A 64 -2.74 -11.15 13.86
C ASN A 64 -2.84 -9.81 14.62
N GLY A 65 -3.13 -8.72 13.92
CA GLY A 65 -3.25 -7.37 14.49
C GLY A 65 -2.03 -6.50 14.32
N ALA A 66 -0.90 -7.02 13.80
CA ALA A 66 0.28 -6.22 13.51
C ALA A 66 0.05 -5.17 12.42
N ALA A 67 -0.97 -5.36 11.57
CA ALA A 67 -1.38 -4.40 10.55
C ALA A 67 -2.35 -3.32 11.04
N CYS A 68 -2.81 -3.37 12.29
CA CYS A 68 -3.72 -2.37 12.83
C CYS A 68 -3.11 -0.96 12.79
N GLY A 69 -3.84 0.01 12.23
CA GLY A 69 -3.38 1.40 12.07
C GLY A 69 -2.36 1.63 10.95
N ARG A 70 -2.01 0.60 10.17
CA ARG A 70 -1.19 0.78 8.97
C ARG A 70 -2.00 1.40 7.84
N ARG A 71 -1.31 2.17 7.00
CA ARG A 71 -1.88 2.70 5.76
C ARG A 71 -1.66 1.67 4.67
N THR A 72 -2.74 1.26 4.02
CA THR A 72 -2.71 0.38 2.85
C THR A 72 -3.13 1.18 1.63
N CYS A 73 -2.36 1.12 0.56
CA CYS A 73 -2.71 1.74 -0.71
C CYS A 73 -3.15 0.64 -1.68
N CYS A 74 -4.21 0.89 -2.45
CA CYS A 74 -4.56 0.09 -3.62
C CYS A 74 -4.12 0.90 -4.86
N ALA A 75 -3.33 0.31 -5.74
CA ALA A 75 -3.17 0.85 -7.08
C ALA A 75 -4.42 0.50 -7.89
N ALA A 76 -5.07 1.52 -8.46
CA ALA A 76 -6.21 1.35 -9.37
C ALA A 76 -5.73 1.04 -10.79
#